data_AF-A0A7L4ZSU6-F1
#
_entry.id   AF-A0A7L4ZSU6-F1
#
_cell.length_a   1.000
_cell.length_b   1.000
_cell.length_c   1.000
_cell.angle_alpha   90.00
_cell.angle_beta   90.00
_cell.angle_gamma   90.00
#
_symmetry.space_group_name_H-M   'P 1'
#
loop_
_entity.id
_entity.type
_entity.pdbx_description
1 polymer ?
#
loop_
_entity_poly.entity_id
_entity_poly.type
_entity_poly.pdbx_seq_one_letter_code
_entity_poly.pdbx_strand_id
1 'polypeptide(L)'
;MSSSQDKPIPAGWIGGFAQSDPTFAYPNPDLTSLPLLDNMDNIKLLDRQQGVKWPEFSWQTIQGNEKSRCFQMFAPYISRLGYTNKGRIYSIICPQQGACSPNFGCMNVEVTVTGQRGWADETTKKFAADMTVEGKIWFSPSVHQSQKVKNIWRVFNALGLKFPSTKENAIVVTTHKYQDPSQPIFPVRDGETTLFKSPEFARHEAEAWHVGNIEVQIGPIKPTASKMVNDFNELVMFAFNTASGNMLQNGNLLTWNVWFTQPELVNREEWATHAERWRKSIDADHGSPTGSGTEARYFDGTLFKPADAFETDMKGVMKTTIQDIDKKEESKLDSFYKEYIEDKL
;
A
#
# COMPACT_ATOMS: atom_id res chain seq x y z
N MET A 1 17.79 -20.75 -21.76
CA MET A 1 18.45 -19.44 -21.55
C MET A 1 18.08 -18.56 -22.73
N SER A 2 17.11 -17.67 -22.56
CA SER A 2 16.74 -16.66 -23.55
C SER A 2 17.26 -15.33 -23.03
N SER A 3 18.26 -14.77 -23.70
CA SER A 3 18.75 -13.42 -23.45
C SER A 3 17.58 -12.44 -23.45
N SER A 4 17.36 -11.71 -22.34
CA SER A 4 16.50 -10.54 -22.34
C SER A 4 17.12 -9.53 -23.30
N GLN A 5 16.59 -9.46 -24.52
CA GLN A 5 16.87 -8.32 -25.38
C GLN A 5 16.29 -7.10 -24.66
N ASP A 6 17.16 -6.30 -24.06
CA ASP A 6 16.82 -4.95 -23.62
C ASP A 6 16.16 -4.26 -24.81
N LYS A 7 14.84 -4.03 -24.74
CA LYS A 7 14.19 -3.19 -25.73
C LYS A 7 14.87 -1.82 -25.66
N PRO A 8 15.18 -1.19 -26.80
CA PRO A 8 15.75 0.15 -26.76
C PRO A 8 14.77 1.07 -26.04
N ILE A 9 15.31 1.92 -25.15
CA ILE A 9 14.55 3.01 -24.52
C ILE A 9 13.76 3.75 -25.60
N PRO A 10 12.45 4.00 -25.41
CA PRO A 10 11.65 4.69 -26.40
C PRO A 10 12.27 6.02 -26.82
N ALA A 11 12.25 6.33 -28.12
CA ALA A 11 12.77 7.59 -28.64
C ALA A 11 12.11 8.81 -27.96
N GLY A 12 12.81 9.95 -27.98
CA GLY A 12 12.30 11.23 -27.44
C GLY A 12 12.73 11.56 -26.01
N TRP A 13 13.58 10.75 -25.37
CA TRP A 13 14.22 11.12 -24.11
C TRP A 13 15.11 12.36 -24.31
N ILE A 14 14.93 13.35 -23.44
CA ILE A 14 15.73 14.60 -23.40
C ILE A 14 16.64 14.60 -22.17
N GLY A 15 16.11 14.18 -21.01
CA GLY A 15 16.83 14.22 -19.74
C GLY A 15 17.16 15.64 -19.26
N GLY A 16 18.13 15.73 -18.35
CA GLY A 16 18.67 17.00 -17.85
C GLY A 16 17.96 17.58 -16.63
N PHE A 17 16.78 17.06 -16.24
CA PHE A 17 16.06 17.64 -15.09
C PHE A 17 16.80 17.39 -13.76
N ALA A 18 17.38 16.21 -13.57
CA ALA A 18 18.16 15.90 -12.37
C ALA A 18 19.38 16.82 -12.19
N GLN A 19 19.90 17.35 -13.29
CA GLN A 19 21.07 18.24 -13.33
C GLN A 19 20.67 19.74 -13.30
N SER A 20 19.37 20.04 -13.30
CA SER A 20 18.88 21.43 -13.28
C SER A 20 19.09 22.12 -11.93
N ASP A 21 19.30 21.35 -10.85
CA ASP A 21 19.62 21.83 -9.52
C ASP A 21 20.65 20.88 -8.88
N PRO A 22 21.83 21.36 -8.43
CA PRO A 22 22.83 20.50 -7.81
C PRO A 22 22.35 19.82 -6.52
N THR A 23 21.32 20.33 -5.84
CA THR A 23 20.78 19.67 -4.63
C THR A 23 20.03 18.37 -4.93
N PHE A 24 19.67 18.13 -6.19
CA PHE A 24 18.98 16.91 -6.62
C PHE A 24 19.90 15.69 -6.72
N ALA A 25 21.22 15.91 -6.62
CA ALA A 25 22.21 14.86 -6.79
C ALA A 25 22.23 13.88 -5.62
N TYR A 26 22.48 12.61 -5.94
CA TYR A 26 22.86 11.60 -4.95
C TYR A 26 24.23 11.95 -4.31
N PRO A 27 24.49 11.52 -3.06
CA PRO A 27 23.77 10.49 -2.29
C PRO A 27 22.51 10.98 -1.55
N ASN A 28 22.33 12.29 -1.38
CA ASN A 28 21.25 12.84 -0.55
C ASN A 28 20.42 13.87 -1.32
N PRO A 29 19.56 13.45 -2.27
CA PRO A 29 18.71 14.37 -3.02
C PRO A 29 17.79 15.19 -2.11
N ASP A 30 17.89 16.51 -2.20
CA ASP A 30 16.98 17.47 -1.59
C ASP A 30 16.08 18.08 -2.66
N LEU A 31 14.80 17.72 -2.61
CA LEU A 31 13.77 18.12 -3.57
C LEU A 31 12.91 19.27 -3.04
N THR A 32 13.29 19.94 -1.95
CA THR A 32 12.48 20.97 -1.29
C THR A 32 12.24 22.21 -2.14
N SER A 33 13.12 22.50 -3.11
CA SER A 33 12.93 23.57 -4.10
C SER A 33 11.78 23.30 -5.07
N LEU A 34 11.30 22.05 -5.15
CA LEU A 34 10.21 21.64 -6.02
C LEU A 34 8.86 21.68 -5.29
N PRO A 35 7.80 22.19 -5.93
CA PRO A 35 6.47 22.13 -5.34
C PRO A 35 6.03 20.67 -5.18
N LEU A 36 5.41 20.37 -4.04
CA LEU A 36 4.69 19.13 -3.83
C LEU A 36 3.32 19.28 -4.50
N LEU A 37 3.10 18.57 -5.60
CA LEU A 37 1.92 18.68 -6.44
C LEU A 37 0.95 17.55 -6.16
N ASP A 38 -0.35 17.79 -6.35
CA ASP A 38 -1.35 16.72 -6.37
C ASP A 38 -1.00 15.69 -7.47
N ASN A 39 -1.26 14.43 -7.15
CA ASN A 39 -0.84 13.29 -7.94
C ASN A 39 -1.60 13.12 -9.26
N MET A 40 -2.84 13.59 -9.34
CA MET A 40 -3.72 13.37 -10.51
C MET A 40 -3.90 14.60 -11.40
N ASP A 41 -3.57 15.80 -10.90
CA ASP A 41 -3.79 17.06 -11.63
C ASP A 41 -2.93 17.21 -12.90
N ASN A 42 -1.80 16.50 -12.96
CA ASN A 42 -0.75 16.72 -13.95
C ASN A 42 -0.57 15.57 -14.95
N ILE A 43 -1.55 14.66 -15.09
CA ILE A 43 -1.48 13.50 -15.99
C ILE A 43 -1.22 13.91 -17.46
N LYS A 44 -1.73 15.08 -17.87
CA LYS A 44 -1.50 15.63 -19.22
C LYS A 44 -0.03 15.95 -19.52
N LEU A 45 0.80 16.14 -18.48
CA LEU A 45 2.22 16.44 -18.60
C LEU A 45 3.09 15.18 -18.71
N LEU A 46 2.51 14.00 -18.48
CA LEU A 46 3.25 12.75 -18.60
C LEU A 46 3.57 12.50 -20.07
N ASP A 47 4.82 12.17 -20.35
CA ASP A 47 5.28 11.69 -21.67
C ASP A 47 5.72 10.23 -21.58
N ARG A 48 6.22 9.84 -20.39
CA ARG A 48 6.91 8.58 -20.14
C ARG A 48 6.39 7.97 -18.84
N GLN A 49 6.48 6.65 -18.76
CA GLN A 49 6.15 5.89 -17.58
C GLN A 49 7.13 4.75 -17.34
N GLN A 50 7.22 4.31 -16.09
CA GLN A 50 7.83 3.03 -15.72
C GLN A 50 6.84 2.24 -14.86
N GLY A 51 6.56 1.01 -15.28
CA GLY A 51 5.79 0.07 -14.46
C GLY A 51 6.68 -0.61 -13.42
N VAL A 52 6.11 -0.96 -12.28
CA VAL A 52 6.79 -1.79 -11.28
C VAL A 52 6.35 -3.24 -11.47
N LYS A 53 7.21 -4.08 -12.05
CA LYS A 53 6.87 -5.51 -12.29
C LYS A 53 6.90 -6.33 -11.00
N TRP A 54 7.81 -6.01 -10.09
CA TRP A 54 7.90 -6.68 -8.79
C TRP A 54 7.85 -5.63 -7.68
N PRO A 55 6.66 -5.31 -7.17
CA PRO A 55 6.54 -4.44 -6.01
C PRO A 55 6.67 -5.32 -4.75
N GLU A 56 7.85 -5.37 -4.14
CA GLU A 56 8.17 -6.23 -3.01
C GLU A 56 7.97 -5.48 -1.69
N PHE A 57 7.04 -5.97 -0.87
CA PHE A 57 6.65 -5.37 0.41
C PHE A 57 7.24 -6.17 1.56
N SER A 58 7.56 -5.47 2.63
CA SER A 58 7.89 -6.11 3.89
C SER A 58 7.39 -5.30 5.08
N TRP A 59 7.07 -6.02 6.14
CA TRP A 59 6.66 -5.47 7.43
C TRP A 59 6.96 -6.49 8.52
N GLN A 60 7.03 -6.04 9.77
CA GLN A 60 7.14 -6.96 10.89
C GLN A 60 5.74 -7.44 11.29
N THR A 61 5.52 -8.75 11.35
CA THR A 61 4.23 -9.29 11.83
C THR A 61 4.07 -9.17 13.34
N ILE A 62 5.20 -9.01 14.05
CA ILE A 62 5.30 -8.64 15.45
C ILE A 62 6.16 -7.39 15.53
N GLN A 63 5.55 -6.24 15.82
CA GLN A 63 6.22 -4.96 15.89
C GLN A 63 7.41 -5.00 16.88
N GLY A 64 8.57 -4.52 16.43
CA GLY A 64 9.83 -4.56 17.16
C GLY A 64 10.65 -5.85 17.00
N ASN A 65 10.15 -6.86 16.28
CA ASN A 65 10.84 -8.13 16.06
C ASN A 65 11.19 -8.36 14.59
N GLU A 66 12.43 -8.07 14.19
CA GLU A 66 12.91 -8.27 12.81
C GLU A 66 12.82 -9.73 12.32
N LYS A 67 12.88 -10.73 13.22
CA LYS A 67 12.72 -12.14 12.80
C LYS A 67 11.31 -12.45 12.31
N SER A 68 10.34 -11.62 12.68
CA SER A 68 8.96 -11.70 12.22
C SER A 68 8.72 -10.95 10.90
N ARG A 69 9.76 -10.36 10.30
CA ARG A 69 9.62 -9.64 9.03
C ARG A 69 9.13 -10.60 7.94
N CYS A 70 7.98 -10.26 7.40
CA CYS A 70 7.37 -10.95 6.28
C CYS A 70 7.64 -10.20 4.99
N PHE A 71 7.63 -10.94 3.88
CA PHE A 71 7.87 -10.45 2.53
C PHE A 71 6.74 -10.91 1.62
N GLN A 72 6.18 -9.99 0.85
CA GLN A 72 5.14 -10.27 -0.11
C GLN A 72 5.33 -9.42 -1.36
N MET A 73 5.39 -10.06 -2.52
CA MET A 73 5.29 -9.34 -3.79
C MET A 73 3.80 -9.07 -4.05
N PHE A 74 3.43 -7.80 -4.19
CA PHE A 74 2.07 -7.48 -4.63
C PHE A 74 1.93 -7.72 -6.13
N ALA A 75 0.71 -7.53 -6.64
CA ALA A 75 0.41 -7.79 -8.02
C ALA A 75 1.33 -7.00 -8.98
N PRO A 76 1.91 -7.64 -10.01
CA PRO A 76 2.79 -6.97 -10.97
C PRO A 76 2.13 -5.77 -11.62
N TYR A 77 2.88 -4.72 -11.92
CA TYR A 77 2.43 -3.51 -12.63
C TYR A 77 1.31 -2.71 -11.97
N ILE A 78 1.00 -3.00 -10.70
CA ILE A 78 0.03 -2.23 -9.91
C ILE A 78 0.53 -0.82 -9.54
N SER A 79 1.85 -0.65 -9.50
CA SER A 79 2.50 0.61 -9.17
C SER A 79 3.25 1.15 -10.39
N ARG A 80 3.34 2.48 -10.49
CA ARG A 80 3.94 3.16 -11.64
C ARG A 80 4.56 4.50 -11.28
N LEU A 81 5.54 4.90 -12.08
CA LEU A 81 6.17 6.21 -12.06
C LEU A 81 5.91 6.94 -13.38
N GLY A 82 5.41 8.17 -13.32
CA GLY A 82 5.03 8.96 -14.50
C GLY A 82 5.79 10.29 -14.54
N TYR A 83 6.40 10.59 -15.69
CA TYR A 83 7.27 11.75 -15.84
C TYR A 83 7.33 12.29 -17.28
N THR A 84 7.92 13.48 -17.43
CA THR A 84 8.15 14.15 -18.73
C THR A 84 9.37 13.59 -19.46
N ASN A 85 9.53 13.93 -20.75
CA ASN A 85 10.76 13.62 -21.50
C ASN A 85 12.06 14.21 -20.91
N LYS A 86 11.97 15.24 -20.06
CA LYS A 86 13.15 15.80 -19.35
C LYS A 86 13.47 15.07 -18.05
N GLY A 87 12.56 14.24 -17.56
CA GLY A 87 12.73 13.52 -16.30
C GLY A 87 11.96 14.09 -15.11
N ARG A 88 11.16 15.15 -15.25
CA ARG A 88 10.33 15.64 -14.12
C ARG A 88 9.17 14.69 -13.84
N ILE A 89 9.10 14.16 -12.61
CA ILE A 89 7.97 13.36 -12.09
C ILE A 89 6.76 14.27 -11.82
N TYR A 90 5.59 13.80 -12.25
CA TYR A 90 4.30 14.46 -12.03
C TYR A 90 3.20 13.54 -11.48
N SER A 91 3.42 12.23 -11.45
CA SER A 91 2.45 11.28 -10.92
C SER A 91 3.13 9.97 -10.52
N ILE A 92 2.73 9.42 -9.39
CA ILE A 92 3.15 8.12 -8.84
C ILE A 92 1.88 7.33 -8.54
N ILE A 93 1.82 6.09 -8.98
CA ILE A 93 0.74 5.17 -8.63
C ILE A 93 1.30 4.17 -7.62
N CYS A 94 0.69 4.12 -6.46
CA CYS A 94 0.94 3.14 -5.40
C CYS A 94 -0.03 1.96 -5.50
N PRO A 95 0.26 0.83 -4.84
CA PRO A 95 -0.54 -0.39 -4.93
C PRO A 95 -1.95 -0.27 -4.31
N GLN A 96 -2.80 -1.21 -4.73
CA GLN A 96 -4.04 -1.60 -4.07
C GLN A 96 -3.94 -3.07 -3.66
N GLN A 97 -4.56 -3.45 -2.54
CA GLN A 97 -4.62 -4.83 -2.08
C GLN A 97 -6.01 -5.13 -1.53
N GLY A 98 -6.48 -6.37 -1.68
CA GLY A 98 -7.64 -6.88 -0.97
C GLY A 98 -7.22 -7.76 0.21
N ALA A 99 -7.95 -7.69 1.32
CA ALA A 99 -7.86 -8.68 2.39
C ALA A 99 -9.27 -9.11 2.80
N CYS A 100 -9.48 -10.40 3.04
CA CYS A 100 -10.77 -10.92 3.46
C CYS A 100 -10.71 -11.37 4.92
N SER A 101 -11.71 -10.95 5.69
CA SER A 101 -11.97 -11.47 7.03
C SER A 101 -13.16 -12.46 6.96
N PRO A 102 -13.15 -13.54 7.74
CA PRO A 102 -14.26 -14.48 7.82
C PRO A 102 -15.60 -13.83 8.23
N ASN A 103 -15.60 -12.85 9.14
CA ASN A 103 -16.83 -12.26 9.67
C ASN A 103 -17.25 -10.96 8.97
N PHE A 104 -16.28 -10.22 8.42
CA PHE A 104 -16.53 -8.94 7.74
C PHE A 104 -16.56 -9.05 6.21
N GLY A 105 -16.10 -10.16 5.63
CA GLY A 105 -15.94 -10.29 4.18
C GLY A 105 -14.70 -9.57 3.67
N CYS A 106 -14.67 -9.26 2.38
CA CYS A 106 -13.50 -8.66 1.74
C CYS A 106 -13.47 -7.13 1.85
N MET A 107 -12.29 -6.62 2.14
CA MET A 107 -11.95 -5.22 2.26
C MET A 107 -10.90 -4.87 1.20
N ASN A 108 -11.06 -3.71 0.59
CA ASN A 108 -10.02 -3.09 -0.20
C ASN A 108 -9.17 -2.21 0.71
N VAL A 109 -7.86 -2.24 0.46
CA VAL A 109 -6.89 -1.30 0.97
C VAL A 109 -6.17 -0.68 -0.21
N GLU A 110 -6.17 0.64 -0.27
CA GLU A 110 -5.42 1.40 -1.26
C GLU A 110 -4.46 2.34 -0.56
N VAL A 111 -3.23 2.39 -1.07
CA VAL A 111 -2.30 3.46 -0.73
C VAL A 111 -2.51 4.59 -1.75
N THR A 112 -3.17 5.66 -1.33
CA THR A 112 -3.45 6.81 -2.18
C THR A 112 -2.32 7.83 -2.06
N VAL A 113 -1.60 8.09 -3.15
CA VAL A 113 -0.65 9.22 -3.21
C VAL A 113 -1.42 10.52 -3.28
N THR A 114 -1.20 11.40 -2.31
CA THR A 114 -1.86 12.71 -2.19
C THR A 114 -0.97 13.87 -2.61
N GLY A 115 0.33 13.63 -2.73
CA GLY A 115 1.31 14.62 -3.10
C GLY A 115 2.58 13.96 -3.60
N GLN A 116 3.21 14.56 -4.61
CA GLN A 116 4.47 14.08 -5.15
C GLN A 116 5.36 15.21 -5.65
N ARG A 117 6.66 14.92 -5.73
CA ARG A 117 7.66 15.67 -6.49
C ARG A 117 8.84 14.76 -6.79
N GLY A 118 9.57 15.02 -7.86
CA GLY A 118 10.84 14.32 -8.08
C GLY A 118 11.38 14.41 -9.49
N TRP A 119 12.35 13.55 -9.75
CA TRP A 119 12.95 13.35 -11.06
C TRP A 119 13.28 11.87 -11.32
N ALA A 120 13.33 11.50 -12.59
CA ALA A 120 13.85 10.23 -13.11
C ALA A 120 14.86 10.53 -14.24
N ASP A 121 15.89 9.69 -14.36
CA ASP A 121 16.92 9.78 -15.40
C ASP A 121 17.15 8.40 -16.01
N GLU A 122 16.71 8.24 -17.26
CA GLU A 122 16.79 6.97 -17.99
C GLU A 122 18.21 6.64 -18.45
N THR A 123 19.08 7.63 -18.57
CA THR A 123 20.48 7.43 -18.97
C THR A 123 21.28 6.86 -17.81
N THR A 124 21.09 7.39 -16.61
CA THR A 124 21.78 6.89 -15.42
C THR A 124 21.03 5.77 -14.71
N LYS A 125 19.78 5.48 -15.12
CA LYS A 125 18.84 4.55 -14.46
C LYS A 125 18.63 4.88 -12.98
N LYS A 126 18.46 6.17 -12.68
CA LYS A 126 18.26 6.66 -11.31
C LYS A 126 17.03 7.52 -11.23
N PHE A 127 16.50 7.66 -10.03
CA PHE A 127 15.41 8.57 -9.76
C PHE A 127 15.45 9.02 -8.30
N ALA A 128 14.74 10.09 -7.98
CA ALA A 128 14.45 10.47 -6.61
C ALA A 128 13.08 11.15 -6.57
N ALA A 129 12.25 10.78 -5.60
CA ALA A 129 10.95 11.39 -5.41
C ALA A 129 10.61 11.57 -3.94
N ASP A 130 9.83 12.58 -3.61
CA ASP A 130 9.17 12.65 -2.31
C ASP A 130 7.68 12.49 -2.54
N MET A 131 7.00 11.84 -1.61
CA MET A 131 5.55 11.68 -1.67
C MET A 131 4.88 11.74 -0.30
N THR A 132 3.60 12.05 -0.33
CA THR A 132 2.67 11.88 0.80
C THR A 132 1.64 10.83 0.39
N VAL A 133 1.30 9.94 1.32
CA VAL A 133 0.26 8.92 1.07
C VAL A 133 -0.71 8.83 2.23
N GLU A 134 -1.93 8.39 1.92
CA GLU A 134 -2.91 7.96 2.90
C GLU A 134 -3.28 6.51 2.61
N GLY A 135 -3.38 5.69 3.66
CA GLY A 135 -4.02 4.38 3.56
C GLY A 135 -5.53 4.58 3.57
N LYS A 136 -6.25 3.96 2.65
CA LYS A 136 -7.72 3.99 2.58
C LYS A 136 -8.26 2.57 2.64
N ILE A 137 -9.14 2.30 3.60
CA ILE A 137 -9.80 0.99 3.77
C ILE A 137 -11.30 1.15 3.56
N TRP A 138 -11.89 0.33 2.70
CA TRP A 138 -13.34 0.26 2.53
C TRP A 138 -13.76 -1.15 2.12
N PHE A 139 -15.04 -1.46 2.34
CA PHE A 139 -15.59 -2.77 2.03
C PHE A 139 -15.85 -2.96 0.54
N SER A 140 -15.53 -4.16 0.03
CA SER A 140 -16.00 -4.63 -1.27
C SER A 140 -17.51 -4.92 -1.23
N PRO A 141 -18.21 -4.93 -2.37
CA PRO A 141 -19.64 -5.25 -2.43
C PRO A 141 -20.01 -6.61 -1.79
N SER A 142 -19.07 -7.56 -1.72
CA SER A 142 -19.26 -8.86 -1.06
C SER A 142 -19.52 -8.78 0.45
N VAL A 143 -19.22 -7.65 1.10
CA VAL A 143 -19.56 -7.37 2.52
C VAL A 143 -21.06 -7.54 2.82
N HIS A 144 -21.91 -7.40 1.79
CA HIS A 144 -23.35 -7.58 1.87
C HIS A 144 -23.77 -9.06 1.97
N GLN A 145 -22.89 -9.97 2.35
CA GLN A 145 -23.26 -11.36 2.62
C GLN A 145 -23.55 -11.60 4.11
N SER A 146 -22.90 -10.88 5.03
CA SER A 146 -23.12 -11.02 6.48
C SER A 146 -24.34 -10.22 6.96
N GLN A 147 -25.29 -10.88 7.64
CA GLN A 147 -26.49 -10.22 8.17
C GLN A 147 -26.16 -9.21 9.28
N LYS A 148 -25.16 -9.49 10.12
CA LYS A 148 -24.69 -8.55 11.16
C LYS A 148 -24.17 -7.25 10.52
N VAL A 149 -23.33 -7.36 9.47
CA VAL A 149 -22.79 -6.17 8.79
C VAL A 149 -23.87 -5.39 8.05
N LYS A 150 -24.86 -6.06 7.44
CA LYS A 150 -26.05 -5.39 6.88
C LYS A 150 -26.82 -4.57 7.92
N ASN A 151 -27.01 -5.11 9.11
CA ASN A 151 -27.72 -4.43 10.19
C ASN A 151 -26.94 -3.20 10.66
N ILE A 152 -25.62 -3.33 10.83
CA ILE A 152 -24.73 -2.19 11.13
C ILE A 152 -24.90 -1.10 10.06
N TRP A 153 -24.83 -1.47 8.79
CA TRP A 153 -24.99 -0.52 7.69
C TRP A 153 -26.36 0.18 7.69
N ARG A 154 -27.46 -0.54 7.96
CA ARG A 154 -28.79 0.05 8.10
C ARG A 154 -28.85 1.11 9.20
N VAL A 155 -28.27 0.82 10.36
CA VAL A 155 -28.20 1.77 11.48
C VAL A 155 -27.36 2.98 11.11
N PHE A 156 -26.19 2.79 10.47
CA PHE A 156 -25.37 3.91 10.00
C PHE A 156 -26.18 4.83 9.07
N ASN A 157 -26.87 4.26 8.08
CA ASN A 157 -27.70 5.03 7.15
C ASN A 157 -28.85 5.76 7.88
N ALA A 158 -29.53 5.10 8.82
CA ALA A 158 -30.63 5.69 9.59
C ALA A 158 -30.17 6.87 10.47
N LEU A 159 -28.92 6.84 10.93
CA LEU A 159 -28.30 7.90 11.73
C LEU A 159 -27.58 8.97 10.88
N GLY A 160 -27.58 8.85 9.55
CA GLY A 160 -26.83 9.73 8.66
C GLY A 160 -25.30 9.62 8.81
N LEU A 161 -24.81 8.50 9.34
CA LEU A 161 -23.39 8.23 9.52
C LEU A 161 -22.77 7.63 8.26
N LYS A 162 -21.51 7.98 7.99
CA LYS A 162 -20.75 7.47 6.85
C LYS A 162 -20.26 6.05 7.12
N PHE A 163 -20.85 5.08 6.44
CA PHE A 163 -20.35 3.71 6.42
C PHE A 163 -19.26 3.55 5.34
N PRO A 164 -18.14 2.84 5.62
CA PRO A 164 -17.03 2.68 4.69
C PRO A 164 -17.31 1.65 3.59
N SER A 165 -18.40 1.82 2.83
CA SER A 165 -18.75 1.00 1.65
C SER A 165 -18.23 1.58 0.33
N THR A 166 -17.59 2.75 0.36
CA THR A 166 -17.02 3.41 -0.82
C THR A 166 -15.70 4.05 -0.45
N LYS A 167 -14.85 4.30 -1.45
CA LYS A 167 -13.57 5.01 -1.28
C LYS A 167 -13.73 6.42 -0.69
N GLU A 168 -14.82 7.10 -1.02
CA GLU A 168 -15.14 8.45 -0.49
C GLU A 168 -15.40 8.43 1.03
N ASN A 169 -15.97 7.33 1.54
CA ASN A 169 -16.24 7.13 2.95
C ASN A 169 -15.22 6.20 3.62
N ALA A 170 -14.07 5.97 2.98
CA ALA A 170 -13.06 5.03 3.48
C ALA A 170 -12.53 5.44 4.86
N ILE A 171 -12.12 4.43 5.62
CA ILE A 171 -11.30 4.61 6.81
C ILE A 171 -9.95 5.13 6.34
N VAL A 172 -9.55 6.29 6.85
CA VAL A 172 -8.28 6.93 6.48
C VAL A 172 -7.24 6.63 7.55
N VAL A 173 -6.14 6.00 7.15
CA VAL A 173 -4.98 5.71 7.97
C VAL A 173 -3.89 6.70 7.61
N THR A 174 -3.42 7.45 8.61
CA THR A 174 -2.32 8.39 8.40
C THR A 174 -1.01 7.66 8.18
N THR A 175 -0.08 8.28 7.47
CA THR A 175 1.28 7.77 7.31
C THR A 175 2.28 8.89 7.47
N HIS A 176 3.51 8.53 7.81
CA HIS A 176 4.58 9.50 7.98
C HIS A 176 5.95 8.87 7.72
N LYS A 177 6.95 9.75 7.63
CA LYS A 177 8.35 9.35 7.53
C LYS A 177 8.75 8.51 8.74
N TYR A 178 9.53 7.47 8.49
CA TYR A 178 10.07 6.61 9.54
C TYR A 178 10.76 7.42 10.64
N GLN A 179 10.38 7.17 11.89
CA GLN A 179 10.89 7.84 13.11
C GLN A 179 10.57 9.35 13.22
N ASP A 180 9.72 9.89 12.35
CA ASP A 180 9.30 11.30 12.40
C ASP A 180 7.80 11.45 12.12
N PRO A 181 6.94 11.29 13.16
CA PRO A 181 5.48 11.44 13.04
C PRO A 181 5.02 12.84 12.61
N SER A 182 5.88 13.85 12.73
CA SER A 182 5.56 15.22 12.33
C SER A 182 5.74 15.45 10.83
N GLN A 183 6.40 14.51 10.14
CA GLN A 183 6.78 14.63 8.75
C GLN A 183 5.94 13.68 7.87
N PRO A 184 4.86 14.17 7.22
CA PRO A 184 4.03 13.35 6.34
C PRO A 184 4.70 13.04 4.99
N ILE A 185 5.76 13.78 4.64
CA ILE A 185 6.48 13.60 3.38
C ILE A 185 7.62 12.62 3.60
N PHE A 186 7.64 11.52 2.87
CA PHE A 186 8.72 10.55 2.94
C PHE A 186 9.39 10.32 1.58
N PRO A 187 10.69 10.01 1.59
CA PRO A 187 11.48 9.86 0.38
C PRO A 187 11.27 8.50 -0.28
N VAL A 188 11.32 8.52 -1.60
CA VAL A 188 11.54 7.36 -2.48
C VAL A 188 12.91 7.54 -3.11
N ARG A 189 13.80 6.57 -2.90
CA ARG A 189 15.20 6.68 -3.33
C ARG A 189 15.62 5.47 -4.15
N ASP A 190 16.66 5.67 -4.92
CA ASP A 190 17.30 4.66 -5.76
C ASP A 190 18.06 3.66 -4.87
N GLY A 191 17.96 2.38 -5.21
CA GLY A 191 18.55 1.29 -4.44
C GLY A 191 17.53 0.51 -3.60
N GLU A 192 18.01 -0.59 -3.00
CA GLU A 192 17.25 -1.33 -1.99
C GLU A 192 17.32 -0.62 -0.64
N THR A 193 16.36 -0.90 0.24
CA THR A 193 16.46 -0.48 1.65
C THR A 193 17.76 -0.98 2.30
N THR A 194 18.32 -0.16 3.18
CA THR A 194 19.49 -0.52 3.98
C THR A 194 19.12 -0.96 5.40
N LEU A 195 17.83 -0.96 5.76
CA LEU A 195 17.36 -1.31 7.11
C LEU A 195 17.50 -2.80 7.42
N PHE A 196 17.43 -3.64 6.38
CA PHE A 196 17.59 -5.08 6.47
C PHE A 196 18.06 -5.62 5.12
N LYS A 197 18.51 -6.87 5.11
CA LYS A 197 18.84 -7.58 3.88
C LYS A 197 17.56 -8.19 3.28
N SER A 198 17.28 -7.92 2.01
CA SER A 198 16.22 -8.62 1.28
C SER A 198 16.57 -10.10 1.06
N PRO A 199 15.63 -11.04 1.21
CA PRO A 199 15.85 -12.44 0.85
C PRO A 199 15.98 -12.57 -0.68
N GLU A 200 16.71 -13.58 -1.13
CA GLU A 200 17.04 -13.76 -2.56
C GLU A 200 15.79 -13.89 -3.44
N PHE A 201 14.72 -14.51 -2.92
CA PHE A 201 13.45 -14.65 -3.65
C PHE A 201 12.72 -13.33 -3.91
N ALA A 202 13.09 -12.24 -3.22
CA ALA A 202 12.47 -10.92 -3.33
C ALA A 202 13.39 -9.92 -4.07
N ARG A 203 14.48 -10.41 -4.67
CA ARG A 203 15.45 -9.60 -5.42
C ARG A 203 15.33 -9.91 -6.90
N HIS A 204 15.32 -8.86 -7.72
CA HIS A 204 15.07 -8.97 -9.16
C HIS A 204 16.15 -8.28 -10.01
N GLU A 205 17.37 -8.12 -9.47
CA GLU A 205 18.49 -7.40 -10.09
C GLU A 205 18.85 -7.89 -11.50
N ALA A 206 18.66 -9.19 -11.75
CA ALA A 206 19.00 -9.81 -13.04
C ALA A 206 18.03 -9.41 -14.17
N GLU A 207 16.81 -8.98 -13.85
CA GLU A 207 15.78 -8.66 -14.84
C GLU A 207 15.26 -7.22 -14.77
N ALA A 208 15.34 -6.57 -13.60
CA ALA A 208 14.81 -5.24 -13.39
C ALA A 208 15.68 -4.14 -14.02
N TRP A 209 15.05 -3.04 -14.40
CA TRP A 209 15.75 -1.89 -14.95
C TRP A 209 16.53 -1.11 -13.89
N HIS A 210 15.89 -0.85 -12.75
CA HIS A 210 16.48 -0.41 -11.50
C HIS A 210 15.50 -0.73 -10.36
N VAL A 211 15.92 -0.48 -9.12
CA VAL A 211 15.11 -0.62 -7.91
C VAL A 211 15.05 0.73 -7.19
N GLY A 212 13.94 0.98 -6.51
CA GLY A 212 13.91 2.02 -5.50
C GLY A 212 13.29 1.53 -4.20
N ASN A 213 13.61 2.22 -3.12
CA ASN A 213 13.11 1.90 -1.79
C ASN A 213 12.20 3.00 -1.25
N ILE A 214 11.22 2.56 -0.46
CA ILE A 214 10.26 3.41 0.24
C ILE A 214 10.14 2.89 1.66
N GLU A 215 10.16 3.80 2.63
CA GLU A 215 9.99 3.49 4.06
C GLU A 215 8.86 4.37 4.62
N VAL A 216 7.75 3.73 4.96
CA VAL A 216 6.53 4.40 5.40
C VAL A 216 6.10 3.84 6.75
N GLN A 217 6.03 4.72 7.75
CA GLN A 217 5.50 4.33 9.04
C GLN A 217 4.00 4.59 9.10
N ILE A 218 3.27 3.60 9.57
CA ILE A 218 1.82 3.66 9.73
C ILE A 218 1.48 4.49 10.96
N GLY A 219 0.61 5.48 10.80
CA GLY A 219 0.07 6.29 11.87
C GLY A 219 -1.32 5.81 12.33
N PRO A 220 -1.99 6.56 13.23
CA PRO A 220 -3.33 6.24 13.66
C PRO A 220 -4.38 6.43 12.56
N ILE A 221 -5.55 5.84 12.77
CA ILE A 221 -6.77 6.16 12.01
C ILE A 221 -7.12 7.62 12.25
N LYS A 222 -7.46 8.35 11.19
CA LYS A 222 -7.95 9.72 11.29
C LYS A 222 -9.32 9.71 11.98
N PRO A 223 -9.48 10.36 13.14
CA PRO A 223 -10.72 10.31 13.88
C PRO A 223 -11.83 11.06 13.14
N THR A 224 -13.05 10.59 13.32
CA THR A 224 -14.28 11.28 12.92
C THR A 224 -14.96 11.91 14.14
N ALA A 225 -15.97 12.73 13.91
CA ALA A 225 -16.78 13.32 14.98
C ALA A 225 -17.68 12.31 15.73
N SER A 226 -17.85 11.09 15.21
CA SER A 226 -18.75 10.08 15.79
C SER A 226 -17.97 8.96 16.48
N LYS A 227 -18.20 8.76 17.79
CA LYS A 227 -17.63 7.64 18.55
C LYS A 227 -17.98 6.29 17.91
N MET A 228 -19.24 6.11 17.50
CA MET A 228 -19.71 4.88 16.86
C MET A 228 -18.94 4.58 15.56
N VAL A 229 -18.65 5.61 14.75
CA VAL A 229 -17.85 5.43 13.52
C VAL A 229 -16.41 5.10 13.87
N ASN A 230 -15.82 5.78 14.86
CA ASN A 230 -14.45 5.51 15.28
C ASN A 230 -14.27 4.08 15.83
N ASP A 231 -15.17 3.63 16.70
CA ASP A 231 -15.15 2.27 17.26
C ASP A 231 -15.33 1.21 16.17
N PHE A 232 -16.20 1.48 15.19
CA PHE A 232 -16.34 0.62 14.02
C PHE A 232 -15.07 0.58 13.18
N ASN A 233 -14.43 1.72 12.95
CA ASN A 233 -13.18 1.78 12.18
C ASN A 233 -12.05 1.00 12.85
N GLU A 234 -11.95 1.07 14.19
CA GLU A 234 -10.98 0.27 14.97
C GLU A 234 -11.28 -1.24 14.89
N LEU A 235 -12.56 -1.63 14.87
CA LEU A 235 -12.98 -3.00 14.67
C LEU A 235 -12.56 -3.53 13.28
N VAL A 236 -12.78 -2.74 12.23
CA VAL A 236 -12.35 -3.09 10.86
C VAL A 236 -10.82 -3.17 10.77
N MET A 237 -10.11 -2.22 11.35
CA MET A 237 -8.65 -2.21 11.41
C MET A 237 -8.10 -3.45 12.14
N PHE A 238 -8.76 -3.87 13.22
CA PHE A 238 -8.41 -5.10 13.93
C PHE A 238 -8.56 -6.34 13.05
N ALA A 239 -9.68 -6.48 12.34
CA ALA A 239 -9.91 -7.60 11.42
C ALA A 239 -8.86 -7.61 10.28
N PHE A 240 -8.55 -6.43 9.72
CA PHE A 240 -7.53 -6.31 8.69
C PHE A 240 -6.13 -6.73 9.19
N ASN A 241 -5.70 -6.21 10.34
CA ASN A 241 -4.39 -6.51 10.91
C ASN A 241 -4.27 -7.98 11.33
N THR A 242 -5.39 -8.57 11.75
CA THR A 242 -5.46 -10.00 12.02
C THR A 242 -5.14 -10.83 10.77
N ALA A 243 -5.76 -10.51 9.63
CA ALA A 243 -5.57 -11.22 8.37
C ALA A 243 -4.19 -10.95 7.74
N SER A 244 -3.68 -9.71 7.88
CA SER A 244 -2.44 -9.25 7.23
C SER A 244 -1.19 -9.37 8.10
N GLY A 245 -1.31 -9.86 9.34
CA GLY A 245 -0.21 -9.93 10.28
C GLY A 245 0.30 -8.55 10.67
N ASN A 246 -0.58 -7.70 11.22
CA ASN A 246 -0.29 -6.38 11.75
C ASN A 246 0.29 -5.37 10.75
N MET A 247 0.09 -5.57 9.45
CA MET A 247 0.66 -4.71 8.41
C MET A 247 0.28 -3.23 8.59
N LEU A 248 -0.98 -2.94 8.92
CA LEU A 248 -1.48 -1.57 9.16
C LEU A 248 -1.58 -1.24 10.66
N GLN A 249 -0.85 -1.95 11.52
CA GLN A 249 -0.79 -1.61 12.94
C GLN A 249 -0.08 -0.26 13.10
N ASN A 250 -0.66 0.62 13.92
CA ASN A 250 -0.06 1.91 14.23
C ASN A 250 1.39 1.74 14.73
N GLY A 251 2.30 2.50 14.13
CA GLY A 251 3.74 2.47 14.37
C GLY A 251 4.50 1.39 13.62
N ASN A 252 3.85 0.48 12.89
CA ASN A 252 4.55 -0.49 12.05
C ASN A 252 5.23 0.21 10.88
N LEU A 253 6.38 -0.33 10.44
CA LEU A 253 7.13 0.17 9.30
C LEU A 253 6.88 -0.73 8.10
N LEU A 254 6.27 -0.16 7.06
CA LEU A 254 6.21 -0.76 5.74
C LEU A 254 7.44 -0.34 4.95
N THR A 255 8.19 -1.33 4.45
CA THR A 255 9.35 -1.09 3.60
C THR A 255 9.16 -1.78 2.27
N TRP A 256 9.29 -1.02 1.19
CA TRP A 256 9.09 -1.53 -0.17
C TRP A 256 10.39 -1.44 -0.95
N ASN A 257 10.72 -2.50 -1.69
CA ASN A 257 11.67 -2.45 -2.79
C ASN A 257 10.87 -2.62 -4.09
N VAL A 258 10.77 -1.54 -4.87
CA VAL A 258 9.99 -1.52 -6.11
C VAL A 258 10.92 -1.70 -7.30
N TRP A 259 10.77 -2.83 -7.98
CA TRP A 259 11.62 -3.21 -9.11
C TRP A 259 10.94 -2.82 -10.43
N PHE A 260 11.53 -1.83 -11.10
CA PHE A 260 10.95 -1.21 -12.28
C PHE A 260 11.26 -1.98 -13.56
N THR A 261 10.33 -1.94 -14.50
CA THR A 261 10.62 -2.27 -15.90
C THR A 261 11.30 -1.09 -16.60
N GLN A 262 11.75 -1.35 -17.82
CA GLN A 262 12.24 -0.31 -18.70
C GLN A 262 11.19 0.79 -18.91
N PRO A 263 11.62 2.04 -19.20
CA PRO A 263 10.72 3.11 -19.58
C PRO A 263 9.88 2.82 -20.82
N GLU A 264 8.64 3.31 -20.80
CA GLU A 264 7.69 3.24 -21.90
C GLU A 264 7.06 4.62 -22.15
N LEU A 265 6.48 4.83 -23.33
CA LEU A 265 5.63 6.00 -23.56
C LEU A 265 4.35 5.86 -22.73
N VAL A 266 3.90 6.96 -22.13
CA VAL A 266 2.69 6.92 -21.31
C VAL A 266 1.44 6.70 -22.16
N ASN A 267 0.60 5.74 -21.74
CA ASN A 267 -0.79 5.69 -22.17
C ASN A 267 -1.63 6.46 -21.16
N ARG A 268 -2.00 7.71 -21.49
CA ARG A 268 -2.68 8.61 -20.54
C ARG A 268 -4.08 8.15 -20.15
N GLU A 269 -4.80 7.48 -21.06
CA GLU A 269 -6.12 6.91 -20.75
C GLU A 269 -6.00 5.76 -19.76
N GLU A 270 -5.06 4.85 -20.02
CA GLU A 270 -4.77 3.75 -19.12
C GLU A 270 -4.28 4.27 -17.77
N TRP A 271 -3.39 5.28 -17.74
CA TRP A 271 -2.92 5.92 -16.51
C TRP A 271 -4.08 6.50 -15.69
N ALA A 272 -4.93 7.32 -16.32
CA ALA A 272 -6.05 7.98 -15.65
C ALA A 272 -7.09 6.99 -15.10
N THR A 273 -7.20 5.81 -15.72
CA THR A 273 -8.18 4.78 -15.32
C THR A 273 -7.55 3.60 -14.57
N HIS A 274 -6.24 3.62 -14.34
CA HIS A 274 -5.48 2.50 -13.79
C HIS A 274 -6.05 2.03 -12.45
N ALA A 275 -6.04 2.92 -11.45
CA ALA A 275 -6.52 2.62 -10.11
C ALA A 275 -7.98 2.11 -10.09
N GLU A 276 -8.84 2.66 -10.95
CA GLU A 276 -10.24 2.24 -11.04
C GLU A 276 -10.40 0.85 -11.67
N ARG A 277 -9.59 0.50 -12.67
CA ARG A 277 -9.57 -0.84 -13.29
C ARG A 277 -9.13 -1.90 -12.29
N TRP A 278 -8.10 -1.60 -11.50
CA TRP A 278 -7.63 -2.47 -10.42
C TRP A 278 -8.70 -2.70 -9.36
N ARG A 279 -9.32 -1.61 -8.87
CA ARG A 279 -10.40 -1.67 -7.90
C ARG A 279 -11.56 -2.54 -8.40
N LYS A 280 -12.03 -2.31 -9.62
CA LYS A 280 -13.12 -3.13 -10.21
C LYS A 280 -12.76 -4.61 -10.34
N SER A 281 -11.50 -4.92 -10.62
CA SER A 281 -11.02 -6.30 -10.71
C SER A 281 -11.02 -7.00 -9.35
N ILE A 282 -10.51 -6.32 -8.32
CA ILE A 282 -10.48 -6.81 -6.93
C ILE A 282 -11.91 -6.99 -6.41
N ASP A 283 -12.80 -6.03 -6.65
CA ASP A 283 -14.20 -6.04 -6.20
C ASP A 283 -15.06 -7.15 -6.83
N ALA A 284 -14.68 -7.66 -8.01
CA ALA A 284 -15.46 -8.64 -8.76
C ALA A 284 -15.01 -10.09 -8.54
N ASP A 285 -14.21 -10.35 -7.50
CA ASP A 285 -13.56 -11.65 -7.24
C ASP A 285 -12.70 -12.16 -8.44
N HIS A 286 -12.38 -11.29 -9.40
CA HIS A 286 -11.63 -11.60 -10.63
C HIS A 286 -10.11 -11.52 -10.45
N GLY A 287 -9.63 -11.46 -9.21
CA GLY A 287 -8.21 -11.37 -8.90
C GLY A 287 -7.57 -10.07 -9.40
N SER A 288 -6.24 -10.03 -9.37
CA SER A 288 -5.47 -8.91 -9.89
C SER A 288 -5.29 -9.03 -11.41
N PRO A 289 -5.55 -7.97 -12.22
CA PRO A 289 -5.55 -8.05 -13.69
C PRO A 289 -4.25 -8.60 -14.32
N THR A 290 -3.15 -8.51 -13.59
CA THR A 290 -1.79 -8.85 -14.04
C THR A 290 -1.16 -9.98 -13.20
N GLY A 291 -1.98 -10.70 -12.43
CA GLY A 291 -1.56 -11.80 -11.53
C GLY A 291 -1.62 -11.42 -10.05
N SER A 292 -1.85 -12.42 -9.19
CA SER A 292 -2.21 -12.25 -7.77
C SER A 292 -1.12 -11.74 -6.83
N GLY A 293 0.11 -11.54 -7.30
CA GLY A 293 1.26 -11.41 -6.43
C GLY A 293 1.70 -12.76 -5.84
N THR A 294 2.44 -12.73 -4.73
CA THR A 294 2.85 -13.94 -3.99
C THR A 294 2.10 -14.07 -2.67
N GLU A 295 2.12 -15.28 -2.11
CA GLU A 295 1.83 -15.48 -0.69
C GLU A 295 2.90 -14.78 0.16
N ALA A 296 2.50 -14.29 1.33
CA ALA A 296 3.40 -13.70 2.29
C ALA A 296 4.28 -14.79 2.93
N ARG A 297 5.57 -14.53 3.05
CA ARG A 297 6.57 -15.50 3.56
C ARG A 297 7.65 -14.83 4.38
N TYR A 298 8.18 -15.54 5.37
CA TYR A 298 9.32 -15.09 6.16
C TYR A 298 10.63 -15.19 5.37
N PHE A 299 11.71 -14.67 5.95
CA PHE A 299 13.03 -14.62 5.32
C PHE A 299 13.54 -15.98 4.84
N ASP A 300 13.22 -17.07 5.55
CA ASP A 300 13.60 -18.45 5.20
C ASP A 300 12.68 -19.09 4.13
N GLY A 301 11.68 -18.35 3.65
CA GLY A 301 10.70 -18.81 2.68
C GLY A 301 9.50 -19.54 3.28
N THR A 302 9.44 -19.72 4.60
CA THR A 302 8.25 -20.30 5.25
C THR A 302 7.05 -19.38 5.08
N LEU A 303 5.88 -19.95 4.73
CA LEU A 303 4.66 -19.18 4.52
C LEU A 303 4.15 -18.58 5.84
N PHE A 304 3.78 -17.30 5.79
CA PHE A 304 3.11 -16.62 6.89
C PHE A 304 1.74 -17.24 7.15
N LYS A 305 1.39 -17.36 8.43
CA LYS A 305 0.04 -17.70 8.87
C LYS A 305 -0.48 -16.63 9.81
N PRO A 306 -1.77 -16.22 9.70
CA PRO A 306 -2.36 -15.22 10.60
C PRO A 306 -2.11 -15.47 12.09
N ALA A 307 -2.11 -16.75 12.51
CA ALA A 307 -1.80 -17.18 13.87
C ALA A 307 -0.45 -16.68 14.40
N ASP A 308 0.56 -16.59 13.55
CA ASP A 308 1.94 -16.25 13.93
C ASP A 308 2.04 -14.80 14.44
N ALA A 309 1.18 -13.90 13.93
CA ALA A 309 1.16 -12.49 14.33
C ALA A 309 0.64 -12.26 15.76
N PHE A 310 0.06 -13.30 16.39
CA PHE A 310 -0.53 -13.23 17.73
C PHE A 310 0.25 -14.03 18.79
N GLU A 311 1.34 -14.71 18.43
CA GLU A 311 2.10 -15.55 19.37
C GLU A 311 2.80 -14.76 20.49
N THR A 312 2.89 -13.43 20.40
CA THR A 312 3.64 -12.60 21.39
C THR A 312 2.79 -11.79 22.35
N ASP A 313 1.48 -11.65 22.11
CA ASP A 313 0.57 -10.94 23.05
C ASP A 313 0.24 -11.76 24.30
N MET A 314 0.60 -13.06 24.30
CA MET A 314 0.47 -13.94 25.45
C MET A 314 1.84 -14.40 25.92
N LYS A 315 2.39 -13.74 26.93
CA LYS A 315 3.52 -14.26 27.72
C LYS A 315 3.17 -15.66 28.27
N GLY A 316 3.54 -16.71 27.52
CA GLY A 316 3.52 -18.09 27.98
C GLY A 316 2.21 -18.88 27.81
N VAL A 317 1.27 -18.48 26.95
CA VAL A 317 0.07 -19.28 26.66
C VAL A 317 0.12 -19.82 25.24
N MET A 318 -0.22 -21.11 25.12
CA MET A 318 -0.27 -21.94 23.92
C MET A 318 -0.58 -21.21 22.60
N LYS A 319 0.18 -21.60 21.57
CA LYS A 319 -0.09 -21.51 20.12
C LYS A 319 -1.51 -21.01 19.79
N THR A 320 -1.65 -19.72 19.52
CA THR A 320 -2.91 -19.14 19.03
C THR A 320 -3.34 -19.88 17.77
N THR A 321 -4.59 -20.35 17.71
CA THR A 321 -5.13 -20.99 16.51
C THR A 321 -5.97 -20.01 15.69
N ILE A 322 -6.23 -20.33 14.42
CA ILE A 322 -7.17 -19.55 13.57
C ILE A 322 -8.56 -19.47 14.24
N GLN A 323 -8.97 -20.53 14.94
CA GLN A 323 -10.24 -20.54 15.67
C GLN A 323 -10.27 -19.52 16.83
N ASP A 324 -9.13 -19.27 17.48
CA ASP A 324 -9.05 -18.28 18.58
C ASP A 324 -9.11 -16.85 18.04
N ILE A 325 -8.53 -16.64 16.87
CA ILE A 325 -8.61 -15.39 16.12
C ILE A 325 -10.07 -15.09 15.72
N ASP A 326 -10.74 -16.05 15.10
CA ASP A 326 -12.13 -15.89 14.64
C ASP A 326 -13.07 -15.55 15.81
N LYS A 327 -12.90 -16.23 16.96
CA LYS A 327 -13.66 -15.95 18.19
C LYS A 327 -13.39 -14.56 18.74
N LYS A 328 -12.15 -14.08 18.68
CA LYS A 328 -11.79 -12.73 19.16
C LYS A 328 -12.41 -11.65 18.28
N GLU A 329 -12.40 -11.86 16.96
CA GLU A 329 -13.08 -10.99 16.01
C GLU A 329 -14.60 -10.98 16.23
N GLU A 330 -15.21 -12.15 16.37
CA GLU A 330 -16.64 -12.30 16.67
C GLU A 330 -17.03 -11.62 17.99
N SER A 331 -16.24 -11.81 19.06
CA SER A 331 -16.48 -11.18 20.36
C SER A 331 -16.44 -9.66 20.29
N LYS A 332 -15.51 -9.08 19.53
CA LYS A 332 -15.46 -7.62 19.32
C LYS A 332 -16.64 -7.12 18.49
N LEU A 333 -17.01 -7.87 17.43
CA LEU A 333 -18.19 -7.56 16.63
C LEU A 333 -19.48 -7.60 17.47
N ASP A 334 -19.63 -8.61 18.33
CA ASP A 334 -20.77 -8.73 19.23
C ASP A 334 -20.81 -7.62 20.28
N SER A 335 -19.65 -7.22 20.80
CA SER A 335 -19.56 -6.09 21.74
C SER A 335 -20.01 -4.80 21.07
N PHE A 336 -19.55 -4.53 19.84
CA PHE A 336 -20.00 -3.39 19.04
C PHE A 336 -21.51 -3.45 18.77
N TYR A 337 -22.02 -4.63 18.42
CA TYR A 337 -23.43 -4.83 18.12
C TYR A 337 -24.33 -4.55 19.33
N LYS A 338 -23.96 -5.05 20.51
CA LYS A 338 -24.65 -4.79 21.77
C LYS A 338 -24.63 -3.30 22.15
N GLU A 339 -23.48 -2.64 21.99
CA GLU A 339 -23.34 -1.23 22.36
C GLU A 339 -24.14 -0.30 21.44
N TYR A 340 -24.18 -0.60 20.13
CA TYR A 340 -24.64 0.38 19.14
C TYR A 340 -25.85 -0.03 18.29
N ILE A 341 -26.16 -1.32 18.19
CA ILE A 341 -27.08 -1.84 17.18
C ILE A 341 -28.33 -2.48 17.79
N GLU A 342 -28.19 -3.26 18.87
CA GLU A 342 -29.26 -4.09 19.42
C GLU A 342 -30.55 -3.30 19.73
N ASP A 343 -30.43 -2.13 20.36
CA ASP A 343 -31.57 -1.28 20.72
C ASP A 343 -32.09 -0.40 19.57
N LYS A 344 -31.50 -0.49 18.36
CA LYS A 344 -31.82 0.35 17.19
C LYS A 344 -32.42 -0.42 16.01
N LEU A 345 -32.55 -1.74 16.13
CA LEU A 345 -33.23 -2.62 15.18
C LEU A 345 -34.66 -2.89 15.64
#